data_AF-A0A4Q3URM3-F1
#
_entry.id   AF-A0A4Q3URM3-F1
#
_cell.length_a   1.000
_cell.length_b   1.000
_cell.length_c   1.000
_cell.angle_alpha   90.00
_cell.angle_beta   90.00
_cell.angle_gamma   90.00
#
_symmetry.space_group_name_H-M   'P 1'
#
loop_
_entity.id
_entity.type
_entity.pdbx_description
1 polymer ?
#
loop_
_entity_poly.entity_id
_entity_poly.type
_entity_poly.pdbx_seq_one_letter_code
_entity_poly.pdbx_strand_id
1 'polypeptide(L)'
;MRGFLVFLGLLLMAGGGAVAGAQYANLDLSTLDAVAGAKAFLLSSNALYAGGGAAAFGLLLIVIAAVTGGKKRAKPTKAVAMKQATKSETPLSSDSLFDPEPTPPPLAPETPRTVVRQVEKPPQASSAPKAVVAASDQPPWSQPAAAPSVKPTASSQPPDGYDPLVASRSDPRLLNRKRVTDLVSINDALKAYHAKHGAYPKAEGLLGAAERGEVWIPGLAPEFIPQLPQDPSGVSGQSGAQYVYASDGRNYKLLAQGVSLIGGTNVEVLGVRIDPTRRPTAENASFGFWTPEFASA
;
A
#
# COMPACT_ATOMS: atom_id res chain seq x y z
N MET A 1 42.91 12.04 -12.05
CA MET A 1 41.43 11.96 -11.91
C MET A 1 40.87 10.56 -12.13
N ARG A 2 41.15 9.87 -13.25
CA ARG A 2 40.60 8.51 -13.51
C ARG A 2 40.92 7.49 -12.41
N GLY A 3 42.19 7.39 -12.00
CA GLY A 3 42.59 6.48 -10.91
C GLY A 3 41.87 6.78 -9.58
N PHE A 4 41.60 8.05 -9.30
CA PHE A 4 40.87 8.47 -8.11
C PHE A 4 39.40 8.05 -8.16
N LEU A 5 38.71 8.21 -9.29
CA LEU A 5 37.31 7.80 -9.43
C LEU A 5 37.12 6.29 -9.35
N VAL A 6 38.05 5.51 -9.94
CA VAL A 6 38.00 4.04 -9.85
C VAL A 6 38.29 3.57 -8.42
N PHE A 7 39.29 4.16 -7.75
CA PHE A 7 39.60 3.85 -6.35
C PHE A 7 38.44 4.21 -5.42
N LEU A 8 37.85 5.40 -5.58
CA LEU A 8 36.70 5.85 -4.79
C LEU A 8 35.46 4.97 -5.03
N GLY A 9 35.21 4.56 -6.28
CA GLY A 9 34.13 3.65 -6.63
C GLY A 9 34.28 2.27 -5.98
N LEU A 10 35.50 1.70 -5.98
CA LEU A 10 35.80 0.44 -5.30
C LEU A 10 35.65 0.55 -3.78
N LEU A 11 36.08 1.66 -3.19
CA LEU A 11 35.98 1.90 -1.75
C LEU A 11 34.52 2.01 -1.29
N LEU A 12 33.68 2.69 -2.08
CA LEU A 12 32.23 2.77 -1.85
C LEU A 12 31.51 1.43 -2.04
N MET A 13 31.92 0.63 -3.03
CA MET A 13 31.41 -0.73 -3.25
C MET A 13 31.76 -1.67 -2.08
N ALA A 14 33.01 -1.65 -1.61
CA ALA A 14 33.45 -2.47 -0.49
C ALA A 14 32.80 -2.04 0.83
N GLY A 15 32.73 -0.73 1.10
CA GLY A 15 32.09 -0.19 2.31
C GLY A 15 30.58 -0.39 2.32
N GLY A 16 29.88 -0.06 1.24
CA GLY A 16 28.42 -0.24 1.13
C GLY A 16 27.99 -1.70 1.11
N GLY A 17 28.76 -2.56 0.43
CA GLY A 17 28.53 -4.00 0.39
C GLY A 17 28.74 -4.68 1.74
N ALA A 18 29.75 -4.27 2.51
CA ALA A 18 29.98 -4.80 3.86
C ALA A 18 28.83 -4.44 4.82
N VAL A 19 28.29 -3.22 4.72
CA VAL A 19 27.14 -2.77 5.54
C VAL A 19 25.88 -3.56 5.20
N ALA A 20 25.60 -3.79 3.92
CA ALA A 20 24.45 -4.59 3.49
C ALA A 20 24.61 -6.08 3.87
N GLY A 21 25.81 -6.65 3.72
CA GLY A 21 26.08 -8.04 4.05
C GLY A 21 26.07 -8.36 5.55
N ALA A 22 26.41 -7.38 6.40
CA ALA A 22 26.43 -7.55 7.85
C ALA A 22 25.06 -7.83 8.47
N GLN A 23 23.96 -7.53 7.77
CA GLN A 23 22.60 -7.88 8.22
C GLN A 23 22.24 -9.35 7.95
N TYR A 24 22.99 -10.04 7.08
CA TYR A 24 22.71 -11.42 6.66
C TYR A 24 23.73 -12.44 7.17
N ALA A 25 24.84 -11.99 7.76
CA ALA A 25 25.83 -12.84 8.39
C ALA A 25 25.83 -12.62 9.91
N ASN A 26 25.91 -13.69 10.70
CA ASN A 26 26.17 -13.62 12.14
C ASN A 26 27.61 -13.13 12.37
N LEU A 27 27.84 -11.84 12.19
CA LEU A 27 29.12 -11.20 12.47
C LEU A 27 29.16 -10.83 13.95
N ASP A 28 30.29 -11.11 14.59
CA ASP A 28 30.56 -10.59 15.92
C ASP A 28 30.83 -9.07 15.79
N LEU A 29 29.87 -8.27 16.27
CA LEU A 29 29.93 -6.81 16.23
C LEU A 29 30.65 -6.22 17.46
N SER A 30 31.26 -7.05 18.31
CA SER A 30 31.98 -6.61 19.52
C SER A 30 33.07 -5.57 19.23
N THR A 31 33.71 -5.64 18.06
CA THR A 31 34.73 -4.65 17.65
C THR A 31 34.16 -3.25 17.34
N LEU A 32 32.84 -3.14 17.14
CA LEU A 32 32.16 -1.87 16.84
C LEU A 32 31.71 -1.12 18.10
N ASP A 33 31.79 -1.74 19.28
CA ASP A 33 31.43 -1.09 20.55
C ASP A 33 32.37 0.08 20.89
N ALA A 34 33.57 0.13 20.28
CA ALA A 34 34.50 1.26 20.37
C ALA A 34 34.00 2.53 19.65
N VAL A 35 32.98 2.41 18.78
CA VAL A 35 32.42 3.54 18.02
C VAL A 35 30.97 3.77 18.44
N ALA A 36 30.75 4.80 19.25
CA ALA A 36 29.44 5.15 19.77
C ALA A 36 28.41 5.29 18.63
N GLY A 37 27.34 4.49 18.68
CA GLY A 37 26.23 4.55 17.72
C GLY A 37 26.40 3.71 16.45
N ALA A 38 27.58 3.13 16.18
CA ALA A 38 27.81 2.34 14.96
C ALA A 38 26.91 1.09 14.90
N LYS A 39 26.76 0.38 16.02
CA LYS A 39 25.89 -0.80 16.13
C LYS A 39 24.42 -0.46 15.94
N ALA A 40 23.96 0.64 16.55
CA ALA A 40 22.58 1.11 16.41
C ALA A 40 22.26 1.54 14.97
N PHE A 41 23.22 2.17 14.29
CA PHE A 41 23.08 2.53 12.89
C PHE A 41 22.99 1.28 12.00
N LEU A 42 23.91 0.32 12.13
CA LEU A 42 23.92 -0.91 11.33
C LEU A 42 22.67 -1.79 11.50
N LEU A 43 22.07 -1.76 12.68
CA LEU A 43 20.81 -2.48 12.97
C LEU A 43 19.56 -1.72 12.51
N SER A 44 19.69 -0.45 12.11
CA SER A 44 18.55 0.33 11.62
C SER A 44 18.19 -0.03 10.17
N SER A 45 16.89 0.05 9.85
CA SER A 45 16.41 -0.12 8.46
C SER A 45 17.04 0.88 7.48
N ASN A 46 17.46 2.05 7.99
CA ASN A 46 18.09 3.09 7.19
C ASN A 46 19.52 2.69 6.73
N ALA A 47 20.23 1.83 7.46
CA ALA A 47 21.56 1.37 7.06
C ALA A 47 21.53 0.47 5.84
N LEU A 48 20.47 -0.32 5.65
CA LEU A 48 20.30 -1.14 4.44
C LEU A 48 20.14 -0.25 3.21
N TYR A 49 19.32 0.80 3.31
CA TYR A 49 19.07 1.74 2.21
C TYR A 49 20.31 2.59 1.91
N ALA A 50 21.00 3.07 2.95
CA ALA A 50 22.24 3.83 2.82
C ALA A 50 23.39 2.97 2.25
N GLY A 51 23.54 1.72 2.72
CA GLY A 51 24.56 0.79 2.25
C GLY A 51 24.33 0.35 0.79
N GLY A 52 23.10 0.01 0.44
CA GLY A 52 22.70 -0.32 -0.93
C GLY A 52 22.88 0.86 -1.90
N GLY A 53 22.50 2.07 -1.47
CA GLY A 53 22.69 3.30 -2.24
C GLY A 53 24.17 3.62 -2.51
N ALA A 54 25.03 3.49 -1.49
CA ALA A 54 26.46 3.72 -1.63
C ALA A 54 27.15 2.73 -2.57
N ALA A 55 26.77 1.44 -2.52
CA ALA A 55 27.30 0.42 -3.43
C ALA A 55 26.88 0.69 -4.89
N ALA A 56 25.59 0.99 -5.12
CA ALA A 56 25.08 1.31 -6.45
C ALA A 56 25.75 2.57 -7.03
N PHE A 57 25.98 3.59 -6.21
CA PHE A 57 26.70 4.80 -6.62
C PHE A 57 28.18 4.51 -6.92
N GLY A 58 28.84 3.65 -6.13
CA GLY A 58 30.20 3.18 -6.40
C GLY A 58 30.33 2.49 -7.77
N LEU A 59 29.37 1.62 -8.12
CA LEU A 59 29.29 0.98 -9.43
C LEU A 59 29.17 2.01 -10.56
N LEU A 60 28.28 3.00 -10.38
CA LEU A 60 28.05 4.05 -11.36
C LEU A 60 29.33 4.86 -11.67
N LEU A 61 30.13 5.19 -10.64
CA LEU A 61 31.40 5.89 -10.83
C LEU A 61 32.41 5.07 -11.64
N ILE A 62 32.46 3.74 -11.44
CA ILE A 62 33.33 2.84 -12.23
C ILE A 62 32.88 2.83 -13.70
N VAL A 63 31.57 2.77 -13.96
CA VAL A 63 31.01 2.82 -15.31
C VAL A 63 31.33 4.14 -16.01
N ILE A 64 31.15 5.28 -15.34
CA ILE A 64 31.50 6.60 -15.90
C ILE A 64 32.99 6.67 -16.24
N ALA A 65 33.86 6.19 -15.35
CA ALA A 65 35.31 6.15 -15.57
C ALA A 65 35.73 5.22 -16.73
N ALA A 66 34.95 4.18 -17.02
CA ALA A 66 35.18 3.27 -18.13
C ALA A 66 34.72 3.87 -19.47
N VAL A 67 33.53 4.48 -19.52
CA VAL A 67 32.91 4.98 -20.77
C VAL A 67 33.53 6.31 -21.23
N THR A 68 33.98 7.16 -20.31
CA THR A 68 34.58 8.47 -20.66
C THR A 68 36.06 8.38 -21.05
N GLY A 69 36.67 7.19 -21.02
CA GLY A 69 38.08 6.94 -21.26
C GLY A 69 38.48 6.83 -22.73
N GLY A 70 38.19 7.83 -23.55
CA GLY A 70 38.39 7.73 -25.01
C GLY A 70 38.62 9.04 -25.74
N LYS A 71 39.47 9.94 -25.25
CA LYS A 71 40.09 10.97 -26.11
C LYS A 71 41.45 11.39 -25.56
N LYS A 72 42.52 10.79 -26.10
CA LYS A 72 43.88 11.34 -25.97
C LYS A 72 43.88 12.73 -26.59
N ARG A 73 43.78 13.78 -25.78
CA ARG A 73 44.01 15.14 -26.25
C ARG A 73 45.48 15.26 -26.62
N ALA A 74 45.75 15.54 -27.89
CA ALA A 74 47.04 15.99 -28.37
C ALA A 74 47.47 17.25 -27.59
N LYS A 75 48.80 17.37 -27.40
CA LYS A 75 49.48 18.44 -26.67
C LYS A 75 48.98 19.83 -27.11
N PRO A 76 48.58 20.71 -26.19
CA PRO A 76 48.33 22.10 -26.53
C PRO A 76 49.65 22.88 -26.61
N THR A 77 49.82 23.56 -27.74
CA THR A 77 50.86 24.57 -27.96
C THR A 77 50.59 25.80 -27.11
N LYS A 78 51.69 26.47 -26.76
CA LYS A 78 51.89 27.69 -25.95
C LYS A 78 50.73 28.69 -25.83
N ALA A 79 50.65 29.19 -24.59
CA ALA A 79 49.83 30.26 -24.05
C ALA A 79 49.88 31.60 -24.81
N VAL A 80 48.74 32.29 -24.82
CA VAL A 80 48.67 33.76 -24.77
C VAL A 80 47.72 34.13 -23.63
N ALA A 81 48.21 35.04 -22.79
CA ALA A 81 47.56 35.56 -21.61
C ALA A 81 46.39 36.49 -21.95
N MET A 82 45.34 36.47 -21.14
CA MET A 82 44.47 37.64 -20.99
C MET A 82 43.93 37.74 -19.56
N LYS A 83 44.20 38.91 -18.99
CA LYS A 83 43.72 39.43 -17.70
C LYS A 83 42.24 39.81 -17.81
N GLN A 84 41.47 39.63 -16.73
CA GLN A 84 40.48 40.57 -16.16
C GLN A 84 39.74 39.84 -15.03
N ALA A 85 39.88 40.22 -13.76
CA ALA A 85 39.38 41.42 -13.07
C ALA A 85 37.93 41.25 -12.55
N THR A 86 37.85 41.11 -11.23
CA THR A 86 36.87 41.72 -10.28
C THR A 86 35.37 41.59 -10.55
N LYS A 87 34.64 41.00 -9.60
CA LYS A 87 33.86 41.77 -8.60
C LYS A 87 33.24 40.87 -7.52
N SER A 88 33.43 41.28 -6.28
CA SER A 88 32.65 40.87 -5.11
C SER A 88 31.32 41.62 -5.11
N GLU A 89 30.23 40.96 -4.71
CA GLU A 89 29.06 41.60 -4.09
C GLU A 89 28.56 40.73 -2.93
N THR A 90 28.39 41.38 -1.79
CA THR A 90 27.85 40.86 -0.52
C THR A 90 26.38 41.34 -0.39
N PRO A 91 25.69 41.06 0.72
CA PRO A 91 24.50 40.20 0.84
C PRO A 91 23.16 40.97 0.81
N LEU A 92 22.02 40.27 0.70
CA LEU A 92 20.71 40.82 1.08
C LEU A 92 19.99 39.90 2.06
N SER A 93 19.71 40.46 3.24
CA SER A 93 18.89 39.88 4.30
C SER A 93 17.41 40.21 4.12
N SER A 94 16.59 39.31 4.66
CA SER A 94 15.37 39.49 5.49
C SER A 94 14.22 40.42 5.08
N ASP A 95 13.03 39.89 5.35
CA ASP A 95 11.83 40.58 5.82
C ASP A 95 11.07 41.48 4.84
N SER A 96 9.98 40.91 4.32
CA SER A 96 8.67 41.51 4.01
C SER A 96 7.91 40.40 3.27
N LEU A 97 6.67 40.02 3.58
CA LEU A 97 5.51 40.87 3.63
C LEU A 97 4.36 39.96 4.14
N PHE A 98 3.83 40.26 5.33
CA PHE A 98 2.54 39.73 5.76
C PHE A 98 1.45 40.60 5.13
N ASP A 99 0.60 40.01 4.29
CA ASP A 99 -0.70 40.57 3.92
C ASP A 99 -1.81 39.67 4.51
N PRO A 100 -2.71 40.19 5.36
CA PRO A 100 -3.92 39.47 5.76
C PRO A 100 -5.05 39.72 4.74
N GLU A 101 -5.45 38.69 4.00
CA GLU A 101 -6.65 38.71 3.13
C GLU A 101 -7.94 38.28 3.88
N PRO A 102 -9.14 38.58 3.35
CA PRO A 102 -10.19 39.27 4.09
C PRO A 102 -11.31 38.32 4.55
N THR A 103 -12.01 38.79 5.57
CA THR A 103 -13.19 38.15 6.18
C THR A 103 -14.33 37.97 5.16
N PRO A 104 -14.93 36.78 5.02
CA PRO A 104 -16.14 36.60 4.22
C PRO A 104 -17.39 37.19 4.92
N PRO A 105 -18.35 37.76 4.17
CA PRO A 105 -19.57 38.36 4.72
C PRO A 105 -20.58 37.31 5.23
N PRO A 106 -21.47 37.70 6.17
CA PRO A 106 -22.43 36.80 6.81
C PRO A 106 -23.58 36.45 5.86
N LEU A 107 -23.81 35.14 5.65
CA LEU A 107 -25.00 34.66 4.95
C LEU A 107 -26.14 34.38 5.96
N ALA A 108 -27.30 34.88 5.56
CA ALA A 108 -28.56 35.02 6.28
C ALA A 108 -29.30 33.67 6.53
N PRO A 109 -30.39 33.68 7.34
CA PRO A 109 -30.90 32.50 8.02
C PRO A 109 -31.83 31.59 7.21
N GLU A 110 -31.95 30.37 7.72
CA GLU A 110 -32.71 29.21 7.25
C GLU A 110 -34.19 29.48 6.96
N THR A 111 -34.70 28.85 5.89
CA THR A 111 -36.14 28.61 5.72
C THR A 111 -36.49 27.15 6.05
N PRO A 112 -37.45 26.89 6.96
CA PRO A 112 -37.90 25.54 7.26
C PRO A 112 -38.83 25.02 6.15
N ARG A 113 -38.47 23.87 5.54
CA ARG A 113 -39.40 23.10 4.71
C ARG A 113 -40.08 22.02 5.56
N THR A 114 -41.30 22.34 5.98
CA THR A 114 -42.32 21.37 6.41
C THR A 114 -43.10 20.86 5.18
N VAL A 115 -43.86 19.76 5.35
CA VAL A 115 -44.93 19.19 4.49
C VAL A 115 -44.52 17.85 3.86
N VAL A 116 -44.76 16.69 4.49
CA VAL A 116 -46.02 15.90 4.65
C VAL A 116 -46.17 14.81 3.57
N ARG A 117 -45.97 13.56 4.02
CA ARG A 117 -46.79 12.34 3.84
C ARG A 117 -47.35 12.02 2.45
N GLN A 118 -47.07 10.81 1.96
CA GLN A 118 -48.14 9.84 1.66
C GLN A 118 -47.66 8.38 1.75
N VAL A 119 -48.43 7.62 2.54
CA VAL A 119 -48.39 6.16 2.66
C VAL A 119 -49.36 5.63 1.61
N GLU A 120 -48.92 4.72 0.75
CA GLU A 120 -49.84 3.87 0.00
C GLU A 120 -49.29 2.43 -0.06
N LYS A 121 -50.14 1.50 0.40
CA LYS A 121 -49.99 0.04 0.43
C LYS A 121 -51.20 -0.52 -0.35
N PRO A 122 -51.18 -1.77 -0.81
CA PRO A 122 -51.15 -2.21 -2.21
C PRO A 122 -52.53 -2.66 -2.72
N PRO A 123 -52.58 -3.23 -3.95
CA PRO A 123 -53.37 -4.45 -4.09
C PRO A 123 -52.59 -5.61 -4.71
N GLN A 124 -52.90 -6.76 -4.13
CA GLN A 124 -52.52 -8.12 -4.45
C GLN A 124 -53.48 -8.66 -5.53
N ALA A 125 -52.95 -9.25 -6.62
CA ALA A 125 -53.63 -10.20 -7.50
C ALA A 125 -52.54 -10.91 -8.33
N SER A 126 -52.21 -12.18 -8.05
CA SER A 126 -52.85 -13.40 -8.53
C SER A 126 -52.79 -13.58 -10.05
N SER A 127 -51.89 -14.45 -10.51
CA SER A 127 -52.15 -15.46 -11.56
C SER A 127 -50.91 -16.33 -11.82
N ALA A 128 -50.93 -17.55 -11.29
CA ALA A 128 -50.41 -18.71 -12.03
C ALA A 128 -51.40 -19.02 -13.16
N PRO A 129 -51.01 -19.63 -14.30
CA PRO A 129 -50.87 -21.08 -14.31
C PRO A 129 -49.92 -21.69 -15.38
N LYS A 130 -49.85 -23.03 -15.31
CA LYS A 130 -49.52 -24.04 -16.33
C LYS A 130 -48.07 -24.56 -16.42
N ALA A 131 -47.91 -25.71 -15.76
CA ALA A 131 -47.07 -26.79 -16.21
C ALA A 131 -47.43 -27.20 -17.64
N VAL A 132 -46.41 -27.32 -18.49
CA VAL A 132 -46.48 -28.05 -19.76
C VAL A 132 -45.62 -29.29 -19.61
N VAL A 133 -46.30 -30.43 -19.66
CA VAL A 133 -45.73 -31.77 -19.83
C VAL A 133 -45.54 -31.99 -21.32
N ALA A 134 -44.29 -32.22 -21.73
CA ALA A 134 -43.85 -32.81 -23.02
C ALA A 134 -42.32 -32.85 -22.95
N ALA A 135 -41.57 -33.80 -23.47
CA ALA A 135 -41.82 -35.06 -24.14
C ALA A 135 -40.45 -35.76 -24.11
N SER A 136 -40.49 -37.08 -24.08
CA SER A 136 -39.35 -37.97 -24.06
C SER A 136 -38.59 -37.90 -25.38
N ASP A 137 -37.30 -37.58 -25.33
CA ASP A 137 -36.34 -37.89 -26.40
C ASP A 137 -35.04 -38.35 -25.73
N GLN A 138 -34.94 -39.66 -25.48
CA GLN A 138 -33.69 -40.33 -25.17
C GLN A 138 -32.89 -40.54 -26.47
N PRO A 139 -31.69 -39.98 -26.62
CA PRO A 139 -30.82 -40.33 -27.73
C PRO A 139 -30.21 -41.74 -27.53
N PRO A 140 -30.01 -42.51 -28.62
CA PRO A 140 -29.55 -43.89 -28.57
C PRO A 140 -28.02 -43.96 -28.46
N TRP A 141 -27.51 -43.82 -27.24
CA TRP A 141 -26.13 -44.20 -26.91
C TRP A 141 -26.10 -44.99 -25.60
N SER A 142 -26.69 -46.18 -25.64
CA SER A 142 -26.45 -47.22 -24.63
C SER A 142 -25.05 -47.80 -24.85
N GLN A 143 -24.02 -47.08 -24.40
CA GLN A 143 -22.72 -47.71 -24.16
C GLN A 143 -22.71 -48.28 -22.73
N PRO A 144 -22.30 -49.56 -22.54
CA PRO A 144 -22.13 -50.12 -21.21
C PRO A 144 -21.11 -49.31 -20.43
N ALA A 145 -21.51 -48.87 -19.23
CA ALA A 145 -20.69 -48.10 -18.32
C ALA A 145 -19.35 -48.83 -18.07
N ALA A 146 -18.25 -48.21 -18.51
CA ALA A 146 -16.93 -48.59 -18.05
C ALA A 146 -16.92 -48.52 -16.52
N ALA A 147 -16.38 -49.55 -15.88
CA ALA A 147 -16.25 -49.64 -14.43
C ALA A 147 -15.69 -48.32 -13.86
N PRO A 148 -16.20 -47.82 -12.72
CA PRO A 148 -15.77 -46.55 -12.16
C PRO A 148 -14.27 -46.62 -11.87
N SER A 149 -13.47 -45.97 -12.71
CA SER A 149 -12.06 -45.73 -12.43
C SER A 149 -12.01 -44.98 -11.11
N VAL A 150 -11.41 -45.62 -10.11
CA VAL A 150 -11.24 -45.07 -8.76
C VAL A 150 -10.59 -43.71 -8.92
N LYS A 151 -11.38 -42.63 -8.74
CA LYS A 151 -10.83 -41.27 -8.77
C LYS A 151 -9.71 -41.25 -7.72
N PRO A 152 -8.52 -40.71 -8.04
CA PRO A 152 -7.50 -40.55 -7.02
C PRO A 152 -8.12 -39.76 -5.87
N THR A 153 -8.30 -40.42 -4.73
CA THR A 153 -8.74 -39.80 -3.49
C THR A 153 -7.68 -38.77 -3.16
N ALA A 154 -7.95 -37.50 -3.47
CA ALA A 154 -7.13 -36.40 -3.03
C ALA A 154 -7.02 -36.53 -1.51
N SER A 155 -5.83 -36.85 -1.02
CA SER A 155 -5.59 -37.02 0.41
C SER A 155 -5.98 -35.71 1.08
N SER A 156 -7.05 -35.74 1.86
CA SER A 156 -7.56 -34.60 2.62
C SER A 156 -6.75 -34.37 3.89
N GLN A 157 -5.72 -35.18 4.14
CA GLN A 157 -4.77 -34.95 5.22
C GLN A 157 -3.69 -33.96 4.77
N PRO A 158 -3.54 -32.82 5.49
CA PRO A 158 -2.40 -31.96 5.29
C PRO A 158 -1.11 -32.75 5.60
N PRO A 159 0.01 -32.43 4.93
CA PRO A 159 1.28 -33.09 5.18
C PRO A 159 1.68 -33.00 6.66
N ASP A 160 2.25 -34.08 7.19
CA ASP A 160 2.76 -34.12 8.57
C ASP A 160 3.76 -32.97 8.79
N GLY A 161 3.50 -32.13 9.79
CA GLY A 161 4.27 -30.91 10.06
C GLY A 161 3.66 -29.60 9.51
N TYR A 162 2.44 -29.64 8.95
CA TYR A 162 1.70 -28.44 8.59
C TYR A 162 1.26 -27.66 9.84
N ASP A 163 1.97 -26.59 10.16
CA ASP A 163 1.52 -25.59 11.14
C ASP A 163 0.59 -24.58 10.43
N PRO A 164 -0.72 -24.57 10.73
CA PRO A 164 -1.67 -23.64 10.11
C PRO A 164 -1.34 -22.18 10.40
N LEU A 165 -0.64 -21.87 11.51
CA LEU A 165 -0.22 -20.51 11.83
C LEU A 165 0.97 -20.06 10.98
N VAL A 166 1.86 -20.97 10.59
CA VAL A 166 3.00 -20.67 9.69
C VAL A 166 2.53 -20.62 8.23
N ALA A 167 1.68 -21.56 7.82
CA ALA A 167 1.12 -21.57 6.47
C ALA A 167 0.21 -20.35 6.21
N SER A 168 -0.57 -19.90 7.19
CA SER A 168 -1.38 -18.68 7.07
C SER A 168 -0.55 -17.39 7.04
N ARG A 169 0.64 -17.37 7.64
CA ARG A 169 1.63 -16.29 7.44
C ARG A 169 2.23 -16.30 6.04
N SER A 170 2.19 -17.44 5.36
CA SER A 170 2.89 -17.68 4.09
C SER A 170 1.97 -17.62 2.87
N ASP A 171 0.66 -17.84 3.02
CA ASP A 171 -0.30 -17.80 1.91
C ASP A 171 -1.06 -16.45 1.83
N PRO A 172 -0.74 -15.59 0.83
CA PRO A 172 -1.44 -14.33 0.62
C PRO A 172 -2.96 -14.48 0.46
N ARG A 173 -3.46 -15.62 -0.02
CA ARG A 173 -4.89 -15.86 -0.24
C ARG A 173 -5.67 -15.88 1.07
N LEU A 174 -5.13 -16.51 2.10
CA LEU A 174 -5.78 -16.61 3.41
C LEU A 174 -5.81 -15.23 4.09
N LEU A 175 -4.71 -14.48 4.01
CA LEU A 175 -4.64 -13.10 4.51
C LEU A 175 -5.67 -12.21 3.80
N ASN A 176 -5.76 -12.29 2.47
CA ASN A 176 -6.69 -11.49 1.69
C ASN A 176 -8.16 -11.85 1.97
N ARG A 177 -8.48 -13.14 2.20
CA ARG A 177 -9.82 -13.54 2.65
C ARG A 177 -10.18 -12.88 3.98
N LYS A 178 -9.26 -12.87 4.94
CA LYS A 178 -9.47 -12.18 6.23
C LYS A 178 -9.65 -10.67 6.04
N ARG A 179 -8.82 -10.04 5.21
CA ARG A 179 -8.93 -8.60 4.89
C ARG A 179 -10.28 -8.24 4.30
N VAL A 180 -10.80 -9.05 3.38
CA VAL A 180 -12.14 -8.83 2.81
C VAL A 180 -13.21 -8.88 3.90
N THR A 181 -13.18 -9.89 4.78
CA THR A 181 -14.13 -9.99 5.90
C THR A 181 -14.04 -8.78 6.84
N ASP A 182 -12.83 -8.36 7.20
CA ASP A 182 -12.60 -7.22 8.09
C ASP A 182 -13.08 -5.91 7.43
N LEU A 183 -12.77 -5.68 6.15
CA LEU A 183 -13.22 -4.51 5.39
C LEU A 183 -14.74 -4.44 5.27
N VAL A 184 -15.41 -5.58 5.07
CA VAL A 184 -16.89 -5.64 5.04
C VAL A 184 -17.46 -5.22 6.39
N SER A 185 -16.92 -5.76 7.48
CA SER A 185 -17.34 -5.39 8.85
C SER A 185 -17.17 -3.90 9.13
N ILE A 186 -16.01 -3.31 8.77
CA ILE A 186 -15.78 -1.87 8.92
C ILE A 186 -16.75 -1.06 8.05
N ASN A 187 -16.98 -1.47 6.80
CA ASN A 187 -17.89 -0.77 5.89
C ASN A 187 -19.33 -0.76 6.42
N ASP A 188 -19.80 -1.88 6.97
CA ASP A 188 -21.14 -1.96 7.55
C ASP A 188 -21.26 -1.09 8.81
N ALA A 189 -20.22 -1.03 9.64
CA ALA A 189 -20.15 -0.07 10.75
C ALA A 189 -20.15 1.39 10.26
N LEU A 190 -19.43 1.72 9.19
CA LEU A 190 -19.43 3.07 8.60
C LEU A 190 -20.81 3.47 8.07
N LYS A 191 -21.54 2.54 7.43
CA LYS A 191 -22.93 2.78 7.01
C LYS A 191 -23.85 3.02 8.19
N ALA A 192 -23.70 2.24 9.27
CA ALA A 192 -24.48 2.43 10.49
C ALA A 192 -24.17 3.79 11.16
N TYR A 193 -22.90 4.19 11.20
CA TYR A 193 -22.48 5.51 11.68
C TYR A 193 -23.11 6.63 10.86
N HIS A 194 -23.06 6.54 9.53
CA HIS A 194 -23.66 7.52 8.64
C HIS A 194 -25.18 7.56 8.78
N ALA A 195 -25.85 6.42 8.95
CA ALA A 195 -27.30 6.37 9.18
C ALA A 195 -27.70 7.09 10.48
N LYS A 196 -26.88 7.03 11.53
CA LYS A 196 -27.14 7.70 12.80
C LYS A 196 -26.81 9.19 12.78
N HIS A 197 -25.68 9.57 12.18
CA HIS A 197 -25.13 10.94 12.28
C HIS A 197 -25.34 11.80 11.02
N GLY A 198 -25.81 11.22 9.91
CA GLY A 198 -25.97 11.90 8.63
C GLY A 198 -24.65 12.23 7.90
N ALA A 199 -23.51 11.74 8.42
CA ALA A 199 -22.17 11.96 7.89
C ALA A 199 -21.26 10.78 8.25
N TYR A 200 -20.22 10.53 7.45
CA TYR A 200 -19.15 9.59 7.80
C TYR A 200 -18.18 10.21 8.81
N PRO A 201 -17.45 9.41 9.62
CA PRO A 201 -16.41 9.95 10.48
C PRO A 201 -15.37 10.69 9.66
N LYS A 202 -15.08 11.96 9.99
CA LYS A 202 -14.04 12.73 9.29
C LYS A 202 -12.67 12.21 9.69
N ALA A 203 -11.79 12.06 8.69
CA ALA A 203 -10.42 11.63 8.91
C ALA A 203 -9.52 12.14 7.79
N GLU A 204 -8.54 12.96 8.14
CA GLU A 204 -7.62 13.58 7.18
C GLU A 204 -6.46 12.65 6.81
N GLY A 205 -6.18 12.57 5.51
CA GLY A 205 -5.16 11.67 4.95
C GLY A 205 -5.59 10.21 4.96
N LEU A 206 -5.02 9.42 4.05
CA LEU A 206 -5.28 7.98 4.01
C LEU A 206 -4.33 7.27 4.98
N LEU A 207 -4.72 7.22 6.26
CA LEU A 207 -3.89 6.72 7.37
C LEU A 207 -4.60 5.56 8.10
N GLY A 208 -3.80 4.72 8.75
CA GLY A 208 -4.24 3.52 9.44
C GLY A 208 -3.91 3.52 10.93
N ALA A 209 -3.90 2.32 11.51
CA ALA A 209 -3.60 2.10 12.92
C ALA A 209 -2.16 2.45 13.28
N ALA A 210 -1.21 2.33 12.35
CA ALA A 210 0.19 2.67 12.60
C ALA A 210 0.37 4.16 12.88
N GLU A 211 -0.39 5.03 12.21
CA GLU A 211 -0.25 6.48 12.32
C GLU A 211 -1.25 7.10 13.31
N ARG A 212 -2.45 6.52 13.44
CA ARG A 212 -3.52 7.07 14.31
C ARG A 212 -3.78 6.25 15.57
N GLY A 213 -3.16 5.09 15.73
CA GLY A 213 -3.35 4.19 16.88
C GLY A 213 -4.61 3.33 16.78
N GLU A 214 -5.04 2.79 17.93
CA GLU A 214 -6.15 1.82 18.00
C GLU A 214 -7.51 2.37 17.55
N VAL A 215 -7.68 3.70 17.57
CA VAL A 215 -8.90 4.41 17.19
C VAL A 215 -8.70 5.17 15.87
N TRP A 216 -8.12 4.50 14.88
CA TRP A 216 -7.76 5.10 13.58
C TRP A 216 -8.95 5.53 12.71
N ILE A 217 -10.18 5.13 13.09
CA ILE A 217 -11.43 5.69 12.59
C ILE A 217 -12.20 6.29 13.79
N PRO A 218 -12.24 7.63 13.91
CA PRO A 218 -12.85 8.31 15.06
C PRO A 218 -14.34 7.95 15.25
N GLY A 219 -14.74 7.62 16.48
CA GLY A 219 -16.15 7.41 16.83
C GLY A 219 -16.82 6.16 16.24
N LEU A 220 -16.10 5.31 15.50
CA LEU A 220 -16.66 4.07 14.96
C LEU A 220 -16.74 2.97 16.03
N ALA A 221 -15.67 2.83 16.82
CA ALA A 221 -15.62 1.94 17.97
C ALA A 221 -15.77 2.74 19.29
N PRO A 222 -16.36 2.15 20.34
CA PRO A 222 -16.92 0.80 20.41
C PRO A 222 -18.38 0.71 19.93
N GLU A 223 -19.00 1.83 19.56
CA GLU A 223 -20.45 1.93 19.38
C GLU A 223 -20.99 1.14 18.17
N PHE A 224 -20.34 1.24 17.01
CA PHE A 224 -20.78 0.59 15.77
C PHE A 224 -20.01 -0.70 15.47
N ILE A 225 -18.82 -0.84 16.05
CA ILE A 225 -18.01 -2.04 16.01
C ILE A 225 -17.28 -2.17 17.36
N PRO A 226 -17.24 -3.36 18.01
CA PRO A 226 -16.65 -3.49 19.35
C PRO A 226 -15.18 -3.05 19.40
N GLN A 227 -14.41 -3.39 18.36
CA GLN A 227 -13.02 -3.00 18.20
C GLN A 227 -12.69 -2.91 16.70
N LEU A 228 -11.87 -1.94 16.31
CA LEU A 228 -11.37 -1.85 14.94
C LEU A 228 -10.40 -3.02 14.66
N PRO A 229 -10.62 -3.82 13.61
CA PRO A 229 -9.71 -4.91 13.29
C PRO A 229 -8.36 -4.35 12.81
N GLN A 230 -7.29 -5.09 13.10
CA GLN A 230 -5.95 -4.83 12.59
C GLN A 230 -5.64 -5.74 11.39
N ASP A 231 -4.80 -5.26 10.47
CA ASP A 231 -4.38 -6.07 9.33
C ASP A 231 -3.62 -7.31 9.83
N PRO A 232 -3.92 -8.51 9.30
CA PRO A 232 -3.30 -9.74 9.78
C PRO A 232 -1.77 -9.81 9.57
N SER A 233 -1.20 -8.94 8.73
CA SER A 233 0.26 -8.83 8.55
C SER A 233 0.95 -7.91 9.56
N GLY A 234 0.20 -7.04 10.26
CA GLY A 234 0.71 -6.05 11.21
C GLY A 234 1.38 -6.65 12.45
N VAL A 235 1.19 -7.95 12.70
CA VAL A 235 1.80 -8.69 13.82
C VAL A 235 3.33 -8.84 13.65
N SER A 236 3.87 -8.58 12.46
CA SER A 236 5.29 -8.80 12.14
C SER A 236 6.20 -7.57 12.27
N GLY A 237 5.68 -6.40 12.66
CA GLY A 237 6.49 -5.18 12.85
C GLY A 237 7.11 -4.60 11.56
N GLN A 238 6.74 -5.13 10.39
CA GLN A 238 7.15 -4.59 9.11
C GLN A 238 6.25 -3.41 8.72
N SER A 239 6.87 -2.32 8.25
CA SER A 239 6.18 -1.26 7.51
C SER A 239 5.58 -1.91 6.26
N GLY A 240 4.30 -2.26 6.34
CA GLY A 240 3.68 -3.25 5.48
C GLY A 240 2.18 -3.01 5.32
N ALA A 241 1.46 -4.08 4.97
CA ALA A 241 0.04 -3.97 4.71
C ALA A 241 -0.74 -3.55 5.95
N GLN A 242 -1.63 -2.57 5.76
CA GLN A 242 -2.48 -2.05 6.82
C GLN A 242 -3.84 -1.61 6.27
N TYR A 243 -4.84 -1.56 7.15
CA TYR A 243 -6.09 -0.89 6.84
C TYR A 243 -5.90 0.62 6.95
N VAL A 244 -6.39 1.37 5.98
CA VAL A 244 -6.29 2.82 5.91
C VAL A 244 -7.63 3.45 5.58
N TYR A 245 -7.89 4.62 6.16
CA TYR A 245 -9.17 5.32 6.03
C TYR A 245 -8.99 6.84 5.90
N ALA A 246 -9.76 7.43 4.99
CA ALA A 246 -9.87 8.86 4.78
C ALA A 246 -11.33 9.23 4.49
N SER A 247 -11.76 10.41 4.95
CA SER A 247 -13.12 10.89 4.74
C SER A 247 -13.24 12.40 4.95
N ASP A 248 -14.03 13.04 4.08
CA ASP A 248 -14.44 14.45 4.19
C ASP A 248 -15.75 14.65 4.98
N GLY A 249 -16.35 13.54 5.44
CA GLY A 249 -17.63 13.50 6.15
C GLY A 249 -18.83 13.19 5.25
N ARG A 250 -18.71 13.31 3.93
CA ARG A 250 -19.73 12.94 2.94
C ARG A 250 -19.32 11.72 2.12
N ASN A 251 -18.04 11.66 1.82
CA ASN A 251 -17.37 10.67 1.00
C ASN A 251 -16.24 10.05 1.82
N TYR A 252 -15.90 8.80 1.52
CA TYR A 252 -14.82 8.12 2.21
C TYR A 252 -14.10 7.14 1.29
N LYS A 253 -12.90 6.75 1.71
CA LYS A 253 -12.12 5.64 1.15
C LYS A 253 -11.53 4.81 2.27
N LEU A 254 -11.76 3.51 2.19
CA LEU A 254 -11.32 2.48 3.13
C LEU A 254 -10.60 1.41 2.32
N LEU A 255 -9.32 1.16 2.59
CA LEU A 255 -8.52 0.19 1.85
C LEU A 255 -7.77 -0.75 2.80
N ALA A 256 -7.51 -1.97 2.34
CA ALA A 256 -6.30 -2.69 2.71
C ALA A 256 -5.18 -2.26 1.73
N GLN A 257 -4.16 -1.59 2.24
CA GLN A 257 -3.03 -1.08 1.46
C GLN A 257 -1.86 -2.06 1.48
N GLY A 258 -1.04 -2.07 0.42
CA GLY A 258 0.26 -2.76 0.42
C GLY A 258 0.15 -4.29 0.35
N VAL A 259 -0.90 -4.81 -0.27
CA VAL A 259 -1.23 -6.25 -0.26
C VAL A 259 -0.74 -6.95 -1.51
N SER A 260 -0.26 -8.18 -1.35
CA SER A 260 0.06 -9.07 -2.47
C SER A 260 -1.20 -9.80 -2.95
N LEU A 261 -1.45 -9.75 -4.25
CA LEU A 261 -2.48 -10.50 -4.97
C LEU A 261 -1.91 -11.73 -5.69
N ILE A 262 -0.61 -12.02 -5.51
CA ILE A 262 0.01 -13.25 -6.05
C ILE A 262 -0.76 -14.46 -5.52
N GLY A 263 -1.16 -15.35 -6.43
CA GLY A 263 -1.92 -16.55 -6.09
C GLY A 263 -3.43 -16.33 -5.97
N GLY A 264 -3.95 -15.11 -6.13
CA GLY A 264 -5.40 -14.89 -6.24
C GLY A 264 -5.80 -13.42 -6.43
N THR A 265 -6.35 -13.09 -7.60
CA THR A 265 -6.88 -11.77 -7.96
C THR A 265 -8.35 -11.56 -7.58
N ASN A 266 -9.00 -12.57 -6.98
CA ASN A 266 -10.44 -12.55 -6.67
C ASN A 266 -10.76 -11.79 -5.37
N VAL A 267 -10.23 -10.58 -5.21
CA VAL A 267 -10.61 -9.66 -4.12
C VAL A 267 -11.84 -8.83 -4.48
N GLU A 268 -12.31 -8.89 -5.73
CA GLU A 268 -13.51 -8.18 -6.20
C GLU A 268 -14.83 -8.86 -5.80
N VAL A 269 -14.94 -9.26 -4.55
CA VAL A 269 -16.11 -9.97 -4.01
C VAL A 269 -16.76 -9.09 -2.93
N LEU A 270 -18.09 -9.15 -2.80
CA LEU A 270 -18.87 -8.32 -1.84
C LEU A 270 -18.72 -6.80 -2.05
N GLY A 271 -18.45 -6.37 -3.28
CA GLY A 271 -18.33 -4.94 -3.62
C GLY A 271 -16.99 -4.32 -3.23
N VAL A 272 -16.04 -5.13 -2.73
CA VAL A 272 -14.63 -4.75 -2.64
C VAL A 272 -14.09 -4.56 -4.05
N ARG A 273 -13.25 -3.55 -4.26
CA ARG A 273 -12.67 -3.21 -5.56
C ARG A 273 -11.18 -2.94 -5.43
N ILE A 274 -10.42 -3.22 -6.49
CA ILE A 274 -9.00 -2.83 -6.56
C ILE A 274 -8.91 -1.34 -6.84
N ASP A 275 -8.10 -0.62 -6.06
CA ASP A 275 -7.88 0.83 -6.21
C ASP A 275 -6.96 1.10 -7.41
N PRO A 276 -7.46 1.65 -8.52
CA PRO A 276 -6.65 1.84 -9.73
C PRO A 276 -5.65 3.00 -9.59
N THR A 277 -5.87 3.93 -8.64
CA THR A 277 -5.06 5.16 -8.55
C THR A 277 -3.65 4.89 -8.04
N ARG A 278 -3.45 3.72 -7.42
CA ARG A 278 -2.18 3.31 -6.81
C ARG A 278 -1.29 2.47 -7.73
N ARG A 279 -1.60 2.42 -9.03
CA ARG A 279 -0.87 1.63 -10.04
C ARG A 279 -0.63 0.19 -9.55
N PRO A 280 -1.72 -0.55 -9.26
CA PRO A 280 -1.62 -1.83 -8.58
C PRO A 280 -0.72 -2.80 -9.36
N THR A 281 0.23 -3.41 -8.66
CA THR A 281 0.96 -4.58 -9.16
C THR A 281 0.45 -5.83 -8.45
N ALA A 282 0.85 -7.02 -8.92
CA ALA A 282 0.52 -8.26 -8.23
C ALA A 282 1.09 -8.32 -6.80
N GLU A 283 2.15 -7.57 -6.51
CA GLU A 283 2.88 -7.60 -5.24
C GLU A 283 2.48 -6.44 -4.31
N ASN A 284 1.95 -5.36 -4.88
CA ASN A 284 1.65 -4.12 -4.17
C ASN A 284 0.34 -3.52 -4.72
N ALA A 285 -0.77 -4.16 -4.38
CA ALA A 285 -2.10 -3.66 -4.66
C ALA A 285 -2.69 -2.94 -3.45
N SER A 286 -3.83 -2.29 -3.66
CA SER A 286 -4.72 -1.86 -2.60
C SER A 286 -6.15 -2.17 -3.01
N PHE A 287 -6.98 -2.63 -2.09
CA PHE A 287 -8.38 -2.93 -2.38
C PHE A 287 -9.28 -2.55 -1.21
N GLY A 288 -10.53 -2.23 -1.49
CA GLY A 288 -11.51 -1.91 -0.45
C GLY A 288 -12.77 -1.23 -0.97
N PHE A 289 -13.28 -0.29 -0.19
CA PHE A 289 -14.53 0.42 -0.42
C PHE A 289 -14.29 1.92 -0.50
N TRP A 290 -14.99 2.59 -1.41
CA TRP A 290 -15.01 4.04 -1.48
C TRP A 290 -16.28 4.54 -2.15
N THR A 291 -16.67 5.75 -1.80
CA THR A 291 -17.67 6.51 -2.56
C THR A 291 -17.08 6.97 -3.89
N PRO A 292 -17.86 7.03 -5.00
CA PRO A 292 -17.34 7.37 -6.32
C PRO A 292 -16.49 8.65 -6.36
N GLU A 293 -16.94 9.70 -5.67
CA GLU A 293 -16.27 11.01 -5.61
C GLU A 293 -14.95 11.01 -4.82
N PHE A 294 -14.64 9.95 -4.08
CA PHE A 294 -13.40 9.82 -3.29
C PHE A 294 -12.41 8.82 -3.90
N ALA A 295 -12.69 8.29 -5.08
CA ALA A 295 -11.81 7.30 -5.72
C ALA A 295 -10.39 7.83 -5.94
N SER A 296 -10.22 9.13 -6.23
CA SER A 296 -8.94 9.78 -6.52
C SER A 296 -8.11 10.15 -5.28
N ALA A 297 -8.66 10.01 -4.08
CA ALA A 297 -7.97 10.34 -2.83
C ALA A 297 -6.88 9.33 -2.43
#